data_AF-A0A392QEQ4-F1
#
_entry.id   AF-A0A392QEQ4-F1
#
_cell.length_a   1.000
_cell.length_b   1.000
_cell.length_c   1.000
_cell.angle_alpha   90.00
_cell.angle_beta   90.00
_cell.angle_gamma   90.00
#
_symmetry.space_group_name_H-M   'P 1'
#
loop_
_entity.id
_entity.type
_entity.pdbx_description
1 polymer ?
#
loop_
_entity_poly.entity_id
_entity_poly.type
_entity_poly.pdbx_seq_one_letter_code
_entity_poly.pdbx_strand_id
1 'polypeptide(L)'
;CRIIRTTELATAIEKLNELEKQKEEMLKLNSPASLLQRIQESVNQTDEESENLHQQLLDREIDLAAFLQKYKKLRTTYHKKTLIHLAAKTSNI
;
A
#
# COMPACT_ATOMS: atom_id res chain seq x y z
N CYS A 1 -25.56 39.66 -19.13
CA CYS A 1 -25.07 39.77 -17.74
C CYS A 1 -25.62 38.58 -16.95
N ARG A 2 -24.78 37.73 -16.35
CA ARG A 2 -25.21 36.63 -15.47
C ARG A 2 -25.00 37.11 -14.03
N ILE A 3 -26.08 37.38 -13.30
CA ILE A 3 -26.02 37.77 -11.90
C ILE A 3 -25.93 36.48 -11.08
N ILE A 4 -24.76 36.21 -10.50
CA ILE A 4 -24.61 35.11 -9.55
C ILE A 4 -25.23 35.55 -8.24
N ARG A 5 -26.19 34.77 -7.71
CA ARG A 5 -26.79 35.05 -6.41
C ARG A 5 -25.76 34.73 -5.32
N THR A 6 -25.78 35.50 -4.24
CA THR A 6 -24.89 35.29 -3.09
C THR A 6 -24.97 33.87 -2.53
N THR A 7 -26.15 33.25 -2.57
CA THR A 7 -26.38 31.85 -2.16
C THR A 7 -25.72 30.86 -3.11
N GLU A 8 -25.78 31.08 -4.43
CA GLU A 8 -25.13 30.23 -5.44
C GLU A 8 -23.61 30.30 -5.31
N LEU A 9 -23.07 31.50 -5.00
CA LEU A 9 -21.64 31.69 -4.72
C LEU A 9 -21.22 30.96 -3.45
N ALA A 10 -21.99 31.07 -2.36
CA ALA A 10 -21.70 30.39 -1.10
C ALA A 10 -21.63 28.86 -1.28
N THR A 11 -22.62 28.26 -1.95
CA THR A 11 -22.62 26.82 -2.26
C THR A 11 -21.44 26.40 -3.13
N ALA A 12 -21.05 27.24 -4.10
CA ALA A 12 -19.88 26.95 -4.94
C ALA A 12 -18.57 26.97 -4.14
N ILE A 13 -18.41 27.91 -3.20
CA ILE A 13 -17.23 28.00 -2.31
C ILE A 13 -17.16 26.80 -1.37
N GLU A 14 -18.28 26.41 -0.74
CA GLU A 14 -18.33 25.23 0.13
C GLU A 14 -17.91 23.96 -0.63
N LYS A 15 -18.42 23.79 -1.85
CA LYS A 15 -18.05 22.67 -2.71
C LYS A 15 -16.57 22.71 -3.12
N LEU A 16 -16.03 23.89 -3.41
CA LEU A 16 -14.61 24.05 -3.72
C LEU A 16 -13.74 23.64 -2.53
N ASN A 17 -14.06 24.13 -1.33
CA ASN A 17 -13.31 23.80 -0.11
C ASN A 17 -13.32 22.29 0.19
N GLU A 18 -14.45 21.63 0.01
CA GLU A 18 -14.55 20.18 0.18
C GLU A 18 -13.69 19.42 -0.84
N LEU A 19 -13.69 19.85 -2.10
CA LEU A 19 -12.83 19.26 -3.13
C LEU A 19 -11.34 19.48 -2.85
N GLU A 20 -10.96 20.66 -2.35
CA GLU A 20 -9.58 20.96 -1.95
C GLU A 20 -9.11 20.07 -0.80
N LYS A 21 -9.97 19.86 0.19
CA LYS A 21 -9.70 18.93 1.30
C LYS A 21 -9.52 17.49 0.80
N GLN A 22 -10.43 17.00 -0.03
CA GLN A 22 -10.32 15.66 -0.62
C GLN A 22 -9.03 15.50 -1.44
N LYS A 23 -8.66 16.52 -2.21
CA LYS A 23 -7.39 16.54 -2.94
C LYS A 23 -6.20 16.45 -2.00
N GLU A 24 -6.18 17.20 -0.91
CA GLU A 24 -5.08 17.17 0.06
C GLU A 24 -4.94 15.79 0.74
N GLU A 25 -6.06 15.19 1.14
CA GLU A 25 -6.09 13.83 1.70
C GLU A 25 -5.57 12.79 0.70
N MET A 26 -5.98 12.88 -0.56
CA MET A 26 -5.48 12.02 -1.63
C MET A 26 -3.99 12.20 -1.87
N LEU A 27 -3.46 13.43 -1.81
CA LEU A 27 -2.03 13.69 -1.96
C LEU A 27 -1.23 13.11 -0.78
N LYS A 28 -1.76 13.17 0.45
CA LYS A 28 -1.12 12.53 1.61
C LYS A 28 -1.05 11.01 1.45
N LEU A 29 -2.14 10.37 1.02
CA LEU A 29 -2.22 8.92 0.82
C LEU A 29 -1.33 8.42 -0.34
N ASN A 30 -1.01 9.30 -1.30
CA ASN A 30 -0.18 8.97 -2.47
C ASN A 30 1.18 9.68 -2.46
N SER A 31 1.59 10.23 -1.32
CA SER A 31 2.93 10.80 -1.16
C SER A 31 4.00 9.70 -1.36
N PRO A 32 5.21 10.05 -1.83
CA PRO A 32 6.29 9.07 -1.96
C PRO A 32 6.55 8.29 -0.65
N ALA A 33 6.50 8.98 0.49
CA ALA A 33 6.71 8.36 1.80
C ALA A 33 5.62 7.34 2.15
N SER A 34 4.34 7.68 1.95
CA SER A 34 3.23 6.76 2.24
C SER A 34 3.21 5.56 1.28
N LEU A 35 3.57 5.77 0.00
CA LEU A 35 3.73 4.67 -0.95
C LEU A 35 4.90 3.74 -0.57
N LEU A 36 6.05 4.29 -0.20
CA LEU A 36 7.19 3.51 0.28
C LEU A 36 6.85 2.70 1.54
N GLN A 37 6.15 3.32 2.49
CA GLN A 37 5.68 2.65 3.69
C GLN A 37 4.77 1.46 3.35
N ARG A 38 3.80 1.63 2.45
CA ARG A 38 2.91 0.55 2.01
C ARG A 38 3.67 -0.61 1.35
N ILE A 39 4.73 -0.32 0.59
CA ILE A 39 5.59 -1.37 0.02
C ILE A 39 6.31 -2.11 1.14
N GLN A 40 6.90 -1.40 2.11
CA GLN A 40 7.59 -2.00 3.25
C GLN A 40 6.65 -2.87 4.10
N GLU A 41 5.44 -2.40 4.39
CA GLU A 41 4.41 -3.18 5.08
C GLU A 41 4.07 -4.46 4.31
N SER A 42 3.93 -4.37 2.98
CA SER A 42 3.68 -5.53 2.14
C SER A 42 4.85 -6.53 2.11
N VAL A 43 6.10 -6.07 2.25
CA VAL A 43 7.28 -6.91 2.42
C VAL A 43 7.20 -7.65 3.75
N ASN A 44 6.96 -6.92 4.85
CA ASN A 44 6.88 -7.48 6.21
C ASN A 44 5.78 -8.54 6.30
N GLN A 45 4.60 -8.26 5.73
CA GLN A 45 3.49 -9.21 5.71
C GLN A 45 3.86 -10.51 4.99
N THR A 46 4.60 -10.44 3.87
CA THR A 46 5.01 -11.66 3.14
C THR A 46 6.05 -12.46 3.92
N ASP A 47 6.87 -11.78 4.71
CA ASP A 47 7.85 -12.40 5.61
C ASP A 47 7.12 -13.12 6.75
N GLU A 48 6.18 -12.45 7.41
CA GLU A 48 5.33 -13.02 8.46
C GLU A 48 4.51 -14.22 7.96
N GLU A 49 3.93 -14.14 6.76
CA GLU A 49 3.27 -15.29 6.12
C GLU A 49 4.23 -16.47 5.89
N SER A 50 5.50 -16.20 5.60
CA SER A 50 6.52 -17.25 5.44
C SER A 50 6.84 -17.93 6.78
N GLU A 51 6.94 -17.16 7.86
CA GLU A 51 7.17 -17.67 9.21
C GLU A 51 5.96 -18.46 9.74
N ASN A 52 4.74 -17.96 9.51
CA ASN A 52 3.52 -18.69 9.85
C ASN A 52 3.43 -20.03 9.11
N LEU A 53 3.81 -20.07 7.83
CA LEU A 53 3.87 -21.31 7.05
C LEU A 53 4.96 -22.26 7.58
N HIS A 54 6.07 -21.73 8.09
CA HIS A 54 7.10 -22.53 8.75
C HIS A 54 6.57 -23.16 10.03
N GLN A 55 5.84 -22.39 10.85
CA GLN A 55 5.20 -22.88 12.06
C GLN A 55 4.19 -24.00 11.77
N GLN A 56 3.37 -23.87 10.73
CA GLN A 56 2.45 -24.94 10.29
C GLN A 56 3.15 -26.26 9.97
N LEU A 57 4.38 -26.21 9.41
CA LEU A 57 5.17 -27.42 9.17
C LEU A 57 5.62 -28.07 10.47
N LEU A 58 6.08 -27.26 11.44
CA LEU A 58 6.51 -27.74 12.76
C LEU A 58 5.34 -28.38 13.52
N ASP A 59 4.16 -27.77 13.43
CA ASP A 59 2.92 -28.25 14.04
C ASP A 59 2.29 -29.43 13.27
N ARG A 60 2.92 -29.86 12.18
CA ARG A 60 2.49 -30.97 11.31
C ARG A 60 1.11 -30.74 10.68
N GLU A 61 0.70 -29.49 10.53
CA GLU A 61 -0.55 -29.07 9.87
C GLU A 61 -0.44 -29.11 8.34
N ILE A 62 0.79 -29.14 7.82
CA ILE A 62 1.09 -29.21 6.39
C ILE A 62 2.19 -30.25 6.12
N ASP A 63 2.08 -30.97 4.99
CA ASP A 63 3.12 -31.88 4.55
C ASP A 63 4.31 -31.12 3.91
N LEU A 64 5.46 -31.80 3.87
CA LEU A 64 6.70 -31.21 3.38
C LEU A 64 6.61 -30.75 1.91
N ALA A 65 5.91 -31.49 1.04
CA ALA A 65 5.83 -31.14 -0.37
C ALA A 65 4.98 -29.87 -0.58
N ALA A 66 3.85 -29.77 0.12
CA ALA A 66 3.01 -28.58 0.11
C ALA A 66 3.72 -27.36 0.74
N PHE A 67 4.45 -27.57 1.84
CA PHE A 67 5.29 -26.53 2.44
C PHE A 67 6.32 -25.98 1.44
N LEU A 68 7.11 -26.84 0.80
CA LEU A 68 8.17 -26.41 -0.13
C LEU A 68 7.61 -25.60 -1.29
N GLN A 69 6.48 -26.04 -1.86
CA GLN A 69 5.78 -25.33 -2.93
C GLN A 69 5.34 -23.93 -2.49
N LYS A 70 4.61 -23.82 -1.37
CA LYS A 70 4.07 -22.56 -0.87
C LYS A 70 5.17 -21.61 -0.39
N TYR A 71 6.15 -22.13 0.36
CA TYR A 71 7.25 -21.34 0.91
C TYR A 71 8.11 -20.74 -0.20
N LYS A 72 8.45 -21.52 -1.23
CA LYS A 72 9.18 -21.02 -2.41
C LYS A 72 8.45 -19.86 -3.09
N LYS A 73 7.12 -19.95 -3.21
CA LYS A 73 6.30 -18.88 -3.80
C LYS A 73 6.30 -17.61 -2.93
N LEU A 74 6.17 -17.76 -1.61
CA LEU A 74 6.25 -16.63 -0.67
C LEU A 74 7.61 -15.95 -0.71
N ARG A 75 8.72 -16.72 -0.64
CA ARG A 75 10.07 -16.17 -0.72
C ARG A 75 10.35 -15.47 -2.04
N THR A 76 9.90 -16.04 -3.17
CA THR A 76 10.02 -15.39 -4.48
C THR A 76 9.31 -14.03 -4.49
N THR A 77 8.11 -13.98 -3.90
CA THR A 77 7.31 -12.75 -3.80
C THR A 77 7.98 -11.73 -2.87
N TYR A 78 8.47 -12.16 -1.71
CA TYR A 78 9.24 -11.34 -0.77
C TYR A 78 10.43 -10.68 -1.47
N HIS A 79 11.28 -11.47 -2.14
CA HIS A 79 12.47 -10.95 -2.80
C HIS A 79 12.12 -9.95 -3.90
N LYS A 80 11.08 -10.23 -4.70
CA LYS A 80 10.60 -9.28 -5.72
C LYS A 80 10.16 -7.95 -5.09
N LYS A 81 9.36 -7.99 -4.02
CA LYS A 81 8.90 -6.78 -3.33
C LYS A 81 10.05 -6.02 -2.68
N THR A 82 11.01 -6.71 -2.06
CA THR A 82 12.21 -6.09 -1.47
C THR A 82 13.06 -5.39 -2.52
N LEU A 83 13.23 -5.98 -3.70
CA LEU A 83 13.92 -5.33 -4.82
C LEU A 83 13.18 -4.07 -5.31
N ILE A 84 11.84 -4.13 -5.42
CA ILE A 84 11.03 -2.96 -5.77
C ILE A 84 11.15 -1.86 -4.72
N HIS A 85 11.09 -2.21 -3.43
CA HIS A 85 11.26 -1.27 -2.33
C HIS A 85 12.64 -0.59 -2.37
N LEU A 86 13.69 -1.39 -2.56
CA LEU A 86 15.04 -0.88 -2.69
C LEU A 86 15.16 0.09 -3.87
N ALA A 87 14.67 -0.30 -5.04
CA ALA A 87 14.69 0.55 -6.23
C ALA A 87 13.89 1.85 -6.01
N ALA A 88 12.74 1.79 -5.34
CA ALA A 88 11.94 2.96 -5.04
C ALA A 88 12.63 3.90 -4.03
N LYS A 89 13.35 3.37 -3.03
CA LYS A 89 14.14 4.17 -2.08
C LYS A 89 15.37 4.82 -2.70
N THR A 90 15.98 4.19 -3.70
CA THR A 90 17.21 4.67 -4.33
C THR A 90 16.97 5.49 -5.60
N SER A 91 15.74 5.49 -6.11
CA SER A 91 15.34 6.38 -7.19
C SER A 91 15.31 7.81 -6.65
N ASN A 92 16.32 8.61 -7.02
CA ASN A 92 16.33 10.05 -6.77
C ASN A 92 15.24 10.73 -7.62
N ILE A 93 14.00 10.72 -7.14
CA ILE A 93 12.90 11.57 -7.63
C ILE A 93 12.67 12.67 -6.60
#